data_AF-A0A7Y3A366-F1
#
_entry.id   AF-A0A7Y3A366-F1
#
_cell.length_a   1.000
_cell.length_b   1.000
_cell.length_c   1.000
_cell.angle_alpha   90.00
_cell.angle_beta   90.00
_cell.angle_gamma   90.00
#
_symmetry.space_group_name_H-M   'P 1'
#
loop_
_entity.id
_entity.type
_entity.pdbx_description
1 polymer ?
#
loop_
_entity_poly.entity_id
_entity_poly.type
_entity_poly.pdbx_seq_one_letter_code
_entity_poly.pdbx_strand_id
1 'polypeptide(L)'
;MGLVPTFDKVHNRFKLDGIHYSHDDLKEVGYSLVKEGDPYEIQVGEFLLNWLDHNDTVDLKTSGSTGDPKVITVQKQVLVNSAINTGDYFNLEPGNRGLLCLPARYIAGKMMLVRAMILGLELDTASPAHHVLFSDYKPYDFCAMTPLQLRNALSRLDCFKLIIVGGSPVPTKLIEDIQEKKTLVYETFGMTETASHFA
;
A
#
# COMPACT_ATOMS: atom_id res chain seq x y z
N MET A 1 25.28 3.46 -8.41
CA MET A 1 24.24 3.82 -7.41
C MET A 1 23.30 4.78 -8.12
N GLY A 2 22.07 4.35 -8.42
CA GLY A 2 21.10 5.22 -9.09
C GLY A 2 20.73 6.40 -8.18
N LEU A 3 20.37 7.53 -8.77
CA LEU A 3 19.82 8.66 -8.01
C LEU A 3 18.51 8.21 -7.36
N VAL A 4 18.44 8.33 -6.03
CA VAL A 4 17.18 8.14 -5.29
C VAL A 4 16.20 9.23 -5.75
N PRO A 5 14.99 8.88 -6.23
CA PRO A 5 14.01 9.85 -6.65
C PRO A 5 13.56 10.72 -5.47
N THR A 6 13.20 11.96 -5.76
CA THR A 6 12.56 12.87 -4.81
C THR A 6 11.06 12.59 -4.73
N PHE A 7 10.43 12.92 -3.61
CA PHE A 7 9.01 12.62 -3.35
C PHE A 7 8.02 13.26 -4.34
N ASP A 8 8.42 14.32 -5.04
CA ASP A 8 7.66 15.03 -6.07
C ASP A 8 7.67 14.30 -7.44
N LYS A 9 8.26 13.10 -7.51
CA LYS A 9 8.30 12.29 -8.74
C LYS A 9 7.30 11.14 -8.68
N VAL A 10 6.69 10.90 -9.83
CA VAL A 10 5.84 9.74 -10.10
C VAL A 10 6.50 8.96 -11.23
N HIS A 11 6.67 7.65 -11.03
CA HIS A 11 7.31 6.80 -12.03
C HIS A 11 6.44 6.71 -13.30
N ASN A 12 7.06 6.87 -14.47
CA ASN A 12 6.41 6.82 -15.80
C ASN A 12 5.79 5.46 -16.20
N ARG A 13 5.75 4.48 -15.30
CA ARG A 13 5.11 3.17 -15.48
C ARG A 13 4.03 2.91 -14.45
N PHE A 14 3.89 3.81 -13.46
CA PHE A 14 2.83 3.75 -12.48
C PHE A 14 1.47 3.76 -13.18
N LYS A 15 0.58 2.89 -12.69
CA LYS A 15 -0.84 2.93 -13.06
C LYS A 15 -1.68 2.87 -11.80
N LEU A 16 -2.78 3.59 -11.82
CA LEU A 16 -3.87 3.46 -10.84
C LEU A 16 -5.10 2.96 -11.59
N ASP A 17 -5.63 1.82 -11.17
CA ASP A 17 -6.80 1.15 -11.77
C ASP A 17 -6.67 0.97 -13.29
N GLY A 18 -5.46 0.59 -13.73
CA GLY A 18 -5.13 0.33 -15.13
C GLY A 18 -4.81 1.56 -15.98
N ILE A 19 -4.92 2.77 -15.43
CA ILE A 19 -4.67 4.03 -16.14
C ILE A 19 -3.32 4.62 -15.71
N HIS A 20 -2.51 5.04 -16.68
CA HIS A 20 -1.27 5.76 -16.42
C HIS A 20 -1.55 7.25 -16.21
N TYR A 21 -0.93 7.85 -15.21
CA TYR A 21 -1.09 9.25 -14.88
C TYR A 21 0.25 9.95 -14.72
N SER A 22 0.37 11.17 -15.26
CA SER A 22 1.46 12.07 -14.87
C SER A 22 1.25 12.61 -13.45
N HIS A 23 2.24 13.31 -12.92
CA HIS A 23 2.13 13.98 -11.62
C HIS A 23 0.92 14.95 -11.58
N ASP A 24 0.70 15.72 -12.65
CA ASP A 24 -0.38 16.70 -12.69
C ASP A 24 -1.74 16.04 -12.93
N ASP A 25 -1.80 14.99 -13.75
CA ASP A 25 -3.05 14.23 -13.93
C ASP A 25 -3.51 13.58 -12.62
N LEU A 26 -2.57 13.13 -11.76
CA LEU A 26 -2.94 12.55 -10.47
C LEU A 26 -3.57 13.56 -9.50
N LYS A 27 -3.30 14.86 -9.65
CA LYS A 27 -4.01 15.89 -8.86
C LYS A 27 -5.48 15.95 -9.26
N GLU A 28 -5.75 15.92 -10.57
CA GLU A 28 -7.12 15.88 -11.10
C GLU A 28 -7.86 14.61 -10.67
N VAL A 29 -7.18 13.46 -10.70
CA VAL A 29 -7.72 12.20 -10.14
C VAL A 29 -8.04 12.38 -8.65
N GLY A 30 -7.12 12.95 -7.87
CA GLY A 30 -7.32 13.24 -6.46
C GLY A 30 -8.57 14.09 -6.20
N TYR A 31 -8.75 15.18 -6.96
CA TYR A 31 -9.96 16.02 -6.88
C TYR A 31 -11.24 15.26 -7.24
N SER A 32 -11.21 14.44 -8.30
CA SER A 32 -12.36 13.63 -8.71
C SER A 32 -12.76 12.63 -7.62
N LEU A 33 -11.80 11.90 -7.05
CA LEU A 33 -12.07 10.90 -6.00
C LEU A 33 -12.62 11.55 -4.72
N VAL A 34 -12.11 12.71 -4.33
CA VAL A 34 -12.61 13.46 -3.15
C VAL A 34 -14.06 13.91 -3.34
N LYS A 35 -14.42 14.32 -4.56
CA LYS A 35 -15.72 14.92 -4.83
C LYS A 35 -16.81 13.88 -5.13
N GLU A 36 -16.45 12.81 -5.83
CA GLU A 36 -17.41 11.90 -6.47
C GLU A 36 -17.17 10.43 -6.13
N GLY A 37 -16.08 10.09 -5.43
CA GLY A 37 -15.71 8.72 -5.09
C GLY A 37 -16.44 8.15 -3.87
N ASP A 38 -16.37 6.84 -3.72
CA ASP A 38 -16.83 6.12 -2.53
C ASP A 38 -15.99 6.50 -1.28
N PRO A 39 -16.47 6.22 -0.05
CA PRO A 39 -15.78 6.61 1.18
C PRO A 39 -14.32 6.16 1.30
N TYR A 40 -13.91 5.07 0.64
CA TYR A 40 -12.52 4.62 0.62
C TYR A 40 -11.70 5.31 -0.47
N GLU A 41 -12.32 5.65 -1.60
CA GLU A 41 -11.73 6.40 -2.71
C GLU A 41 -11.47 7.84 -2.32
N ILE A 42 -12.37 8.45 -1.56
CA ILE A 42 -12.16 9.77 -0.95
C ILE A 42 -10.86 9.79 -0.16
N GLN A 43 -10.59 8.75 0.65
CA GLN A 43 -9.33 8.66 1.42
C GLN A 43 -8.09 8.52 0.52
N VAL A 44 -8.22 7.85 -0.63
CA VAL A 44 -7.15 7.78 -1.64
C VAL A 44 -6.93 9.17 -2.24
N GLY A 45 -8.01 9.86 -2.65
CA GLY A 45 -7.95 11.20 -3.22
C GLY A 45 -7.37 12.24 -2.26
N GLU A 46 -7.81 12.24 -1.01
CA GLU A 46 -7.26 13.09 0.05
C GLU A 46 -5.74 12.87 0.22
N PHE A 47 -5.31 11.61 0.22
CA PHE A 47 -3.89 11.30 0.30
C PHE A 47 -3.13 11.74 -0.94
N LEU A 48 -3.65 11.51 -2.16
CA LEU A 48 -3.00 11.95 -3.40
C LEU A 48 -2.82 13.47 -3.42
N LEU A 49 -3.85 14.24 -3.06
CA LEU A 49 -3.77 15.70 -3.02
C LEU A 49 -2.73 16.18 -2.01
N ASN A 50 -2.66 15.55 -0.82
CA ASN A 50 -1.65 15.88 0.17
C ASN A 50 -0.24 15.41 -0.23
N TRP A 51 -0.11 14.26 -0.91
CA TRP A 51 1.17 13.75 -1.37
C TRP A 51 1.79 14.63 -2.45
N LEU A 52 0.96 15.11 -3.39
CA LEU A 52 1.36 15.88 -4.57
C LEU A 52 1.41 17.40 -4.33
N ASP A 53 1.16 17.85 -3.11
CA ASP A 53 1.34 19.25 -2.71
C ASP A 53 2.82 19.61 -2.57
N HIS A 54 3.09 20.89 -2.29
CA HIS A 54 4.45 21.42 -2.13
C HIS A 54 5.06 21.17 -0.75
N ASN A 55 4.33 20.58 0.19
CA ASN A 55 4.85 20.30 1.53
C ASN A 55 5.81 19.09 1.47
N ASP A 56 6.90 19.16 2.21
CA ASP A 56 7.87 18.06 2.33
C ASP A 56 7.44 16.99 3.34
N THR A 57 6.39 17.27 4.12
CA THR A 57 5.87 16.41 5.18
C THR A 57 4.47 15.87 4.90
N VAL A 58 4.13 14.77 5.56
CA VAL A 58 2.78 14.17 5.55
C VAL A 58 2.43 13.63 6.93
N ASP A 59 1.17 13.78 7.31
CA ASP A 59 0.61 13.19 8.52
C ASP A 59 0.22 11.73 8.30
N LEU A 60 0.71 10.86 9.18
CA LEU A 60 0.45 9.44 9.18
C LEU A 60 -0.30 9.05 10.43
N LYS A 61 -1.42 8.35 10.24
CA LYS A 61 -2.20 7.75 11.30
C LYS A 61 -1.88 6.27 11.38
N THR A 62 -1.55 5.78 12.57
CA THR A 62 -1.42 4.33 12.80
C THR A 62 -2.78 3.72 13.14
N SER A 63 -2.94 2.43 12.85
CA SER A 63 -4.19 1.72 13.14
C SER A 63 -4.37 1.38 14.63
N GLY A 64 -3.32 1.53 15.45
CA GLY A 64 -3.31 1.38 16.91
C GLY A 64 -3.99 0.10 17.43
N SER A 65 -3.24 -0.94 17.76
CA SER A 65 -3.80 -2.16 18.38
C SER A 65 -4.12 -2.00 19.88
N THR A 66 -3.67 -0.93 20.53
CA THR A 66 -3.68 -0.77 22.00
C THR A 66 -4.17 0.59 22.54
N GLY A 67 -4.74 1.47 21.70
CA GLY A 67 -5.23 2.77 22.18
C GLY A 67 -5.61 3.75 21.07
N ASP A 68 -5.84 5.02 21.45
CA ASP A 68 -6.22 6.10 20.53
C ASP A 68 -5.17 6.26 19.41
N PRO A 69 -5.61 6.32 18.13
CA PRO A 69 -4.71 6.48 17.01
C PRO A 69 -3.82 7.73 17.16
N LYS A 70 -2.50 7.54 17.13
CA LYS A 70 -1.54 8.65 17.12
C LYS A 70 -1.32 9.12 15.69
N VAL A 71 -1.32 10.45 15.53
CA VAL A 71 -0.87 11.10 14.30
C VAL A 71 0.60 11.48 14.47
N ILE A 72 1.42 11.10 13.51
CA ILE A 72 2.81 11.52 13.41
C ILE A 72 3.03 12.25 12.10
N THR A 73 3.81 13.32 12.12
CA THR A 73 4.23 14.03 10.91
C THR A 73 5.61 13.52 10.51
N VAL A 74 5.77 13.10 9.26
CA VAL A 74 7.04 12.58 8.75
C VAL A 74 7.43 13.25 7.44
N GLN A 75 8.71 13.26 7.12
CA GLN A 75 9.18 13.68 5.81
C GLN A 75 8.75 12.69 4.73
N LYS A 76 8.13 13.17 3.63
CA LYS A 76 7.72 12.35 2.48
C LYS A 76 8.89 11.56 1.90
N GLN A 77 10.10 12.14 1.90
CA GLN A 77 11.32 11.44 1.44
C GLN A 77 11.65 10.19 2.25
N VAL A 78 11.28 10.14 3.54
CA VAL A 78 11.46 8.92 4.35
C VAL A 78 10.56 7.80 3.82
N LEU A 79 9.35 8.11 3.37
CA LEU A 79 8.42 7.15 2.79
C LEU A 79 8.87 6.70 1.39
N VAL A 80 9.50 7.58 0.62
CA VAL A 80 10.18 7.20 -0.64
C VAL A 80 11.28 6.18 -0.37
N ASN A 81 12.16 6.45 0.60
CA ASN A 81 13.21 5.51 0.97
C ASN A 81 12.64 4.17 1.47
N SER A 82 11.56 4.20 2.25
CA SER A 82 10.87 2.99 2.70
C SER A 82 10.25 2.20 1.53
N ALA A 83 9.70 2.89 0.53
CA ALA A 83 9.20 2.25 -0.69
C ALA A 83 10.33 1.55 -1.47
N ILE A 84 11.47 2.23 -1.65
CA ILE A 84 12.65 1.66 -2.32
C ILE A 84 13.17 0.44 -1.57
N ASN A 85 13.35 0.53 -0.24
CA ASN A 85 13.79 -0.62 0.57
C ASN A 85 12.82 -1.81 0.44
N THR A 86 11.50 -1.55 0.42
CA THR A 86 10.50 -2.61 0.20
C THR A 86 10.68 -3.22 -1.19
N GLY A 87 10.84 -2.39 -2.22
CA GLY A 87 11.04 -2.82 -3.59
C GLY A 87 12.29 -3.67 -3.78
N ASP A 88 13.43 -3.23 -3.22
CA ASP A 88 14.71 -3.92 -3.28
C ASP A 88 14.65 -5.28 -2.55
N TYR A 89 14.05 -5.32 -1.36
CA TYR A 89 13.95 -6.55 -0.56
C TYR A 89 13.10 -7.62 -1.24
N PHE A 90 11.95 -7.21 -1.80
CA PHE A 90 10.99 -8.12 -2.41
C PHE A 90 11.16 -8.27 -3.93
N ASN A 91 12.17 -7.62 -4.51
CA ASN A 91 12.39 -7.54 -5.95
C ASN A 91 11.12 -7.11 -6.72
N LEU A 92 10.48 -6.04 -6.25
CA LEU A 92 9.33 -5.44 -6.96
C LEU A 92 9.84 -4.62 -8.13
N GLU A 93 9.31 -4.93 -9.32
CA GLU A 93 9.73 -4.30 -10.57
C GLU A 93 8.63 -3.41 -11.15
N PRO A 94 8.98 -2.35 -11.91
CA PRO A 94 7.98 -1.56 -12.62
C PRO A 94 7.07 -2.43 -13.50
N GLY A 95 5.76 -2.23 -13.36
CA GLY A 95 4.72 -3.03 -14.00
C GLY A 95 4.23 -4.24 -13.18
N ASN A 96 4.85 -4.56 -12.05
CA ASN A 96 4.27 -5.49 -11.09
C ASN A 96 2.93 -4.96 -10.58
N ARG A 97 1.97 -5.86 -10.40
CA ARG A 97 0.60 -5.53 -10.00
C ARG A 97 0.43 -5.56 -8.49
N GLY A 98 0.00 -4.44 -7.94
CA GLY A 98 -0.37 -4.27 -6.55
C GLY A 98 -1.89 -4.28 -6.35
N LEU A 99 -2.35 -4.75 -5.19
CA LEU A 99 -3.73 -4.53 -4.74
C LEU A 99 -3.75 -3.69 -3.45
N LEU A 100 -4.38 -2.51 -3.51
CA LEU A 100 -4.73 -1.70 -2.35
C LEU A 100 -6.11 -2.11 -1.83
N CYS A 101 -6.14 -2.92 -0.77
CA CYS A 101 -7.36 -3.30 -0.05
C CYS A 101 -7.38 -2.84 1.42
N LEU A 102 -6.51 -1.89 1.75
CA LEU A 102 -6.40 -1.25 3.06
C LEU A 102 -6.90 0.18 2.98
N PRO A 103 -7.51 0.72 4.05
CA PRO A 103 -7.98 2.10 4.02
C PRO A 103 -6.79 3.08 3.98
N ALA A 104 -6.81 4.00 3.00
CA ALA A 104 -5.75 4.99 2.78
C ALA A 104 -5.67 6.08 3.88
N ARG A 105 -6.60 6.08 4.84
CA ARG A 105 -6.48 6.91 6.05
C ARG A 105 -5.34 6.48 6.98
N TYR A 106 -4.89 5.22 6.92
CA TYR A 106 -3.78 4.71 7.73
C TYR A 106 -2.51 4.52 6.91
N ILE A 107 -1.38 4.55 7.60
CA ILE A 107 -0.05 4.41 7.00
C ILE A 107 0.09 3.19 6.07
N ALA A 108 -0.54 2.05 6.40
CA ALA A 108 -0.43 0.84 5.59
C ALA A 108 -1.05 1.02 4.18
N GLY A 109 -2.21 1.69 4.09
CA GLY A 109 -2.82 2.03 2.80
C GLY A 109 -2.03 3.11 2.07
N LYS A 110 -1.59 4.16 2.77
CA LYS A 110 -0.74 5.23 2.19
C LYS A 110 0.54 4.67 1.58
N MET A 111 1.20 3.73 2.27
CA MET A 111 2.44 3.13 1.78
C MET A 111 2.25 2.27 0.53
N MET A 112 1.07 1.68 0.31
CA MET A 112 0.80 1.00 -0.97
C MET A 112 0.75 2.01 -2.13
N LEU A 113 0.15 3.18 -1.92
CA LEU A 113 0.13 4.27 -2.91
C LEU A 113 1.54 4.80 -3.17
N VAL A 114 2.31 5.09 -2.11
CA VAL A 114 3.71 5.56 -2.25
C VAL A 114 4.57 4.53 -2.98
N ARG A 115 4.50 3.24 -2.59
CA ARG A 115 5.23 2.17 -3.27
C ARG A 115 4.87 2.10 -4.74
N ALA A 116 3.60 2.19 -5.08
CA ALA A 116 3.18 2.12 -6.47
C ALA A 116 3.69 3.32 -7.29
N MET A 117 3.55 4.54 -6.77
CA MET A 117 4.02 5.76 -7.45
C MET A 117 5.54 5.78 -7.63
N ILE A 118 6.30 5.35 -6.62
CA ILE A 118 7.77 5.40 -6.63
C ILE A 118 8.39 4.24 -7.41
N LEU A 119 7.86 3.02 -7.27
CA LEU A 119 8.40 1.82 -7.91
C LEU A 119 7.80 1.56 -9.30
N GLY A 120 6.80 2.35 -9.72
CA GLY A 120 6.14 2.17 -11.01
C GLY A 120 5.26 0.93 -11.10
N LEU A 121 4.57 0.59 -10.00
CA LEU A 121 3.64 -0.54 -9.95
C LEU A 121 2.31 -0.22 -10.64
N GLU A 122 1.59 -1.26 -11.05
CA GLU A 122 0.18 -1.15 -11.47
C GLU A 122 -0.70 -1.42 -10.23
N LEU A 123 -1.23 -0.39 -9.60
CA LEU A 123 -2.03 -0.51 -8.38
C LEU A 123 -3.52 -0.52 -8.70
N ASP A 124 -4.20 -1.61 -8.38
CA ASP A 124 -5.66 -1.62 -8.33
C ASP A 124 -6.15 -1.26 -6.93
N THR A 125 -7.25 -0.52 -6.87
CA THR A 125 -7.93 -0.19 -5.62
C THR A 125 -9.16 -1.07 -5.42
N ALA A 126 -9.38 -1.45 -4.16
CA ALA A 126 -10.56 -2.20 -3.75
C ALA A 126 -11.08 -1.67 -2.42
N SER A 127 -12.40 -1.68 -2.27
CA SER A 127 -13.06 -1.30 -1.02
C SER A 127 -12.48 -2.09 0.16
N PRO A 128 -11.98 -1.42 1.22
CA PRO A 128 -11.46 -2.10 2.39
C PRO A 128 -12.57 -2.87 3.11
N ALA A 129 -12.51 -4.19 3.02
CA ALA A 129 -13.47 -5.09 3.63
C ALA A 129 -12.75 -6.28 4.29
N HIS A 130 -13.43 -6.95 5.22
CA HIS A 130 -12.95 -8.22 5.77
C HIS A 130 -12.84 -9.29 4.68
N HIS A 131 -13.78 -9.31 3.73
CA HIS A 131 -13.72 -10.12 2.52
C HIS A 131 -13.42 -9.20 1.34
N VAL A 132 -12.15 -9.10 0.99
CA VAL A 132 -11.71 -8.25 -0.12
C VAL A 132 -12.21 -8.83 -1.44
N LEU A 133 -12.89 -8.01 -2.23
CA LEU A 133 -13.32 -8.37 -3.56
C LEU A 133 -12.19 -8.06 -4.55
N PHE A 134 -11.70 -9.09 -5.23
CA PHE A 134 -10.72 -9.01 -6.31
C PHE A 134 -11.03 -10.10 -7.34
N SER A 135 -10.50 -9.98 -8.55
CA SER A 135 -10.73 -10.96 -9.64
C SER A 135 -9.79 -12.16 -9.50
N ASP A 136 -10.33 -13.39 -9.60
CA ASP A 136 -9.54 -14.63 -9.67
C ASP A 136 -8.74 -14.76 -10.98
N TYR A 137 -9.14 -13.99 -12.01
CA TYR A 137 -8.49 -14.01 -13.32
C TYR A 137 -7.32 -13.03 -13.41
N LYS A 138 -7.06 -12.25 -12.36
CA LYS A 138 -6.01 -11.24 -12.32
C LYS A 138 -5.00 -11.60 -11.22
N PRO A 139 -3.86 -12.21 -11.56
CA PRO A 139 -2.81 -12.43 -10.58
C PRO A 139 -2.17 -11.11 -10.18
N TYR A 140 -1.86 -10.98 -8.89
CA TYR A 140 -1.18 -9.86 -8.28
C TYR A 140 0.22 -10.27 -7.83
N ASP A 141 1.17 -9.37 -8.03
CA ASP A 141 2.55 -9.58 -7.59
C ASP A 141 2.72 -9.18 -6.12
N PHE A 142 1.96 -8.19 -5.65
CA PHE A 142 2.13 -7.64 -4.31
C PHE A 142 0.80 -7.19 -3.67
N CYS A 143 0.61 -7.46 -2.38
CA CYS A 143 -0.51 -6.93 -1.62
C CYS A 143 -0.13 -6.70 -0.15
N ALA A 144 -0.83 -5.79 0.52
CA ALA A 144 -0.77 -5.62 1.96
C ALA A 144 -2.12 -5.94 2.58
N MET A 145 -2.15 -6.78 3.61
CA MET A 145 -3.37 -7.22 4.27
C MET A 145 -3.27 -7.14 5.80
N THR A 146 -4.42 -7.05 6.46
CA THR A 146 -4.52 -7.38 7.90
C THR A 146 -4.57 -8.90 8.10
N PRO A 147 -4.26 -9.43 9.30
CA PRO A 147 -4.40 -10.87 9.55
C PRO A 147 -5.81 -11.39 9.30
N LEU A 148 -6.84 -10.58 9.55
CA LEU A 148 -8.23 -10.96 9.27
C LEU A 148 -8.52 -11.06 7.77
N GLN A 149 -8.01 -10.12 6.96
CA GLN A 149 -8.14 -10.19 5.50
C GLN A 149 -7.37 -11.38 4.93
N LEU A 150 -6.15 -11.64 5.40
CA LEU A 150 -5.36 -12.81 5.01
C LEU A 150 -6.13 -14.11 5.30
N ARG A 151 -6.69 -14.25 6.51
CA ARG A 151 -7.51 -15.41 6.89
C ARG A 151 -8.68 -15.62 5.94
N ASN A 152 -9.41 -14.56 5.63
CA ASN A 152 -10.59 -14.64 4.77
C ASN A 152 -10.22 -14.88 3.29
N ALA A 153 -8.97 -14.64 2.90
CA ALA A 153 -8.45 -14.89 1.56
C ALA A 153 -7.77 -16.27 1.40
N LEU A 154 -7.70 -17.12 2.45
CA LEU A 154 -6.94 -18.39 2.45
C LEU A 154 -7.17 -19.30 1.23
N SER A 155 -8.42 -19.41 0.76
CA SER A 155 -8.79 -20.23 -0.39
C SER A 155 -8.36 -19.63 -1.74
N ARG A 156 -8.04 -18.34 -1.76
CA ARG A 156 -7.72 -17.55 -2.96
C ARG A 156 -6.31 -16.95 -2.90
N LEU A 157 -5.49 -17.38 -1.95
CA LEU A 157 -4.14 -16.84 -1.74
C LEU A 157 -3.27 -16.92 -2.98
N ASP A 158 -3.38 -18.02 -3.75
CA ASP A 158 -2.60 -18.25 -4.97
C ASP A 158 -2.83 -17.18 -6.06
N CYS A 159 -3.80 -16.28 -5.90
CA CYS A 159 -3.93 -15.08 -6.74
C CYS A 159 -2.81 -14.06 -6.48
N PHE A 160 -2.06 -14.19 -5.38
CA PHE A 160 -0.98 -13.31 -4.98
C PHE A 160 0.36 -14.05 -4.96
N LYS A 161 1.39 -13.43 -5.51
CA LYS A 161 2.77 -13.92 -5.35
C LYS A 161 3.32 -13.59 -3.96
N LEU A 162 3.12 -12.35 -3.52
CA LEU A 162 3.65 -11.84 -2.25
C LEU A 162 2.58 -11.04 -1.49
N ILE A 163 2.45 -11.32 -0.20
CA ILE A 163 1.64 -10.56 0.74
C ILE A 163 2.48 -10.13 1.94
N ILE A 164 2.42 -8.85 2.27
CA ILE A 164 2.85 -8.36 3.59
C ILE A 164 1.66 -8.22 4.53
N VAL A 165 1.83 -8.62 5.78
CA VAL A 165 0.75 -8.68 6.77
C VAL A 165 1.11 -7.85 7.98
N GLY A 166 0.22 -6.97 8.41
CA GLY A 166 0.48 -6.10 9.55
C GLY A 166 -0.78 -5.55 10.21
N GLY A 167 -0.59 -4.64 11.18
CA GLY A 167 -1.66 -3.98 11.93
C GLY A 167 -2.10 -4.70 13.21
N SER A 168 -1.82 -6.00 13.33
CA SER A 168 -1.93 -6.77 14.57
C SER A 168 -1.09 -8.05 14.46
N PRO A 169 -0.72 -8.70 15.58
CA PRO A 169 -0.01 -9.97 15.54
C PRO A 169 -0.75 -11.03 14.70
N VAL A 170 -0.01 -11.79 13.91
CA VAL A 170 -0.57 -12.92 13.14
C VAL A 170 -0.78 -14.12 14.09
N PRO A 171 -2.01 -14.66 14.21
CA PRO A 171 -2.25 -15.81 15.09
C PRO A 171 -1.50 -17.05 14.61
N THR A 172 -0.92 -17.84 15.53
CA THR A 172 -0.17 -19.07 15.21
C THR A 172 -0.94 -20.00 14.28
N LYS A 173 -2.25 -20.16 14.50
CA LYS A 173 -3.08 -21.00 13.63
C LYS A 173 -3.10 -20.52 12.17
N LEU A 174 -3.11 -19.20 11.96
CA LEU A 174 -3.06 -18.63 10.61
C LEU A 174 -1.69 -18.84 9.97
N ILE A 175 -0.60 -18.82 10.75
CA ILE A 175 0.75 -19.13 10.27
C ILE A 175 0.83 -20.58 9.78
N GLU A 176 0.22 -21.52 10.50
CA GLU A 176 0.13 -22.93 10.09
C GLU A 176 -0.67 -23.08 8.78
N ASP A 177 -1.84 -22.42 8.69
CA ASP A 177 -2.76 -22.54 7.55
C ASP A 177 -2.18 -22.00 6.23
N ILE A 178 -1.16 -21.14 6.28
CA ILE A 178 -0.49 -20.58 5.10
C ILE A 178 0.77 -21.33 4.66
N GLN A 179 1.32 -22.26 5.46
CA GLN A 179 2.59 -22.93 5.13
C GLN A 179 2.53 -23.73 3.83
N GLU A 180 1.36 -24.24 3.48
CA GLU A 180 1.15 -25.07 2.28
C GLU A 180 0.82 -24.23 1.02
N LYS A 181 0.81 -22.89 1.13
CA LYS A 181 0.44 -21.99 0.03
C LYS A 181 1.66 -21.61 -0.79
N LYS A 182 1.45 -21.34 -2.08
CA LYS A 182 2.51 -20.86 -2.98
C LYS A 182 2.86 -19.40 -2.74
N THR A 183 1.91 -18.65 -2.21
CA THR A 183 2.06 -17.24 -1.86
C THR A 183 3.09 -17.06 -0.76
N LEU A 184 4.03 -16.16 -0.99
CA LEU A 184 4.97 -15.72 0.03
C LEU A 184 4.26 -14.75 0.97
N VAL A 185 4.30 -15.03 2.28
CA VAL A 185 3.66 -14.19 3.29
C VAL A 185 4.69 -13.75 4.30
N TYR A 186 4.83 -12.43 4.47
CA TYR A 186 5.73 -11.83 5.44
C TYR A 186 4.94 -11.07 6.49
N GLU A 187 5.12 -11.42 7.75
CA GLU A 187 4.65 -10.58 8.84
C GLU A 187 5.55 -9.35 8.93
N THR A 188 4.92 -8.22 9.17
CA THR A 188 5.59 -6.94 9.17
C THR A 188 5.40 -6.22 10.49
N PHE A 189 6.51 -5.95 11.18
CA PHE A 189 6.52 -5.27 12.47
C PHE A 189 6.73 -3.77 12.26
N GLY A 190 5.71 -2.97 12.56
CA GLY A 190 5.80 -1.51 12.45
C GLY A 190 6.31 -0.92 13.75
N MET A 191 7.55 -0.46 13.81
CA MET A 191 7.94 0.54 14.79
C MET A 191 7.62 1.91 14.20
N THR A 192 6.84 2.69 14.94
CA THR A 192 6.38 4.01 14.50
C THR A 192 7.56 4.97 14.35
N GLU A 193 8.66 4.70 15.07
CA GLU A 193 9.93 5.42 14.99
C GLU A 193 10.72 5.22 13.68
N THR A 194 10.38 4.23 12.84
CA THR A 194 11.08 3.96 11.56
C THR A 194 10.24 4.22 10.31
N ALA A 195 9.07 4.87 10.44
CA ALA A 195 8.16 5.26 9.36
C ALA A 195 7.58 4.13 8.47
N SER A 196 8.05 2.89 8.54
CA SER A 196 7.39 1.60 8.22
C SER A 196 8.44 0.48 8.32
N HIS A 197 8.11 -0.73 7.87
CA HIS A 197 8.89 -1.96 8.03
C HIS A 197 10.28 -1.91 7.41
N PHE A 198 11.26 -2.42 8.16
CA PHE A 198 12.37 -3.18 7.59
C PHE A 198 11.90 -4.63 7.54
N ALA A 199 12.12 -5.29 6.40
CA ALA A 199 11.98 -6.74 6.26
C ALA A 199 13.34 -7.41 6.49
#